data_AF-A0A1H7BWC6-F1
#
_entry.id   AF-A0A1H7BWC6-F1
#
_cell.length_a   1.000
_cell.length_b   1.000
_cell.length_c   1.000
_cell.angle_alpha   90.00
_cell.angle_beta   90.00
_cell.angle_gamma   90.00
#
_symmetry.space_group_name_H-M   'P 1'
#
loop_
_entity.id
_entity.type
_entity.pdbx_description
1 polymer ?
#
loop_
_entity_poly.entity_id
_entity_poly.type
_entity_poly.pdbx_seq_one_letter_code
_entity_poly.pdbx_strand_id
1 'polypeptide(L)'
;MNKKTGYSGLCLLASALFIGSLAAIAQDTELIAPEVEAARTDAYEQQLENYLRHFLVEEYEARAAKLWNRDYSSPAALERSVRPNRRRWEEVLSPPVLSKTGPLETKPYPLGQVQAEWLTLPLGILTAEAVLAFPEGASKQQPVPLIIVQHGIGSTPETPFTAGAYHEYAKGLLDAGFAVLVPMNLRSVERRNNVERYARLAGTSLPGIELVRVQHLLDGVLADQRLDEARVGMWGVSLGGMATLFWMPLESRIKAGVVSAWFNERRNKMAVPDTRYSSFSPREEHAFFNGWLTEFSDEDLVSLILPRPLMIQHGKNDNIAHWPQVVEAYEKAAIHYQRLHIPEKIDLVLHEGGHEAIVAEGVQFLTDWLTAPNRENE
;
A
#
# COMPACT_ATOMS: atom_id res chain seq x y z
N MET A 1 -38.48 50.92 51.71
CA MET A 1 -39.86 50.73 52.22
C MET A 1 -40.39 49.43 51.62
N ASN A 2 -40.48 48.32 52.37
CA ASN A 2 -41.65 47.88 53.16
C ASN A 2 -42.91 47.76 52.28
N LYS A 3 -43.65 46.64 52.16
CA LYS A 3 -43.86 45.48 53.04
C LYS A 3 -44.56 44.33 52.25
N LYS A 4 -44.33 43.10 52.73
CA LYS A 4 -45.17 41.87 52.89
C LYS A 4 -46.60 41.92 52.30
N THR A 5 -47.14 40.86 51.68
CA THR A 5 -47.59 39.54 52.22
C THR A 5 -47.93 38.61 51.01
N GLY A 6 -47.97 37.27 51.01
CA GLY A 6 -48.19 36.26 52.05
C GLY A 6 -49.42 35.38 51.70
N TYR A 7 -49.17 34.27 51.00
CA TYR A 7 -49.86 32.94 50.88
C TYR A 7 -51.39 32.70 50.88
N SER A 8 -51.72 31.66 50.09
CA SER A 8 -52.81 30.64 50.16
C SER A 8 -53.96 30.83 49.14
N GLY A 9 -54.49 29.82 48.45
CA GLY A 9 -54.25 28.38 48.42
C GLY A 9 -55.00 27.76 47.23
N LEU A 10 -54.54 26.57 46.85
CA LEU A 10 -55.15 25.52 46.02
C LEU A 10 -56.44 25.83 45.22
N CYS A 11 -56.34 25.72 43.89
CA CYS A 11 -57.37 25.06 43.08
C CYS A 11 -56.68 24.28 41.95
N LEU A 12 -56.47 22.98 42.18
CA LEU A 12 -56.11 21.99 41.18
C LEU A 12 -57.30 21.80 40.25
N LEU A 13 -57.18 22.21 38.99
CA LEU A 13 -58.03 21.73 37.91
C LEU A 13 -57.13 21.08 36.86
N ALA A 14 -57.26 19.76 36.79
CA ALA A 14 -56.53 18.86 35.92
C ALA A 14 -56.69 19.26 34.46
N SER A 15 -55.59 19.65 33.83
CA SER A 15 -55.47 19.65 32.37
C SER A 15 -54.98 18.26 31.97
N ALA A 16 -55.91 17.36 31.67
CA ALA A 16 -55.60 16.11 31.00
C ALA A 16 -55.10 16.44 29.59
N LEU A 17 -53.80 16.65 29.44
CA LEU A 17 -53.14 16.61 28.15
C LEU A 17 -53.19 15.16 27.67
N PHE A 18 -54.14 14.89 26.77
CA PHE A 18 -54.15 13.71 25.93
C PHE A 18 -52.81 13.66 25.18
N ILE A 19 -51.86 12.90 25.71
CA ILE A 19 -50.71 12.43 24.93
C ILE A 19 -51.29 11.34 24.02
N GLY A 20 -51.86 11.78 22.89
CA GLY A 20 -52.17 10.89 21.79
C GLY A 20 -50.86 10.25 21.34
N SER A 21 -50.74 8.95 21.59
CA SER A 21 -49.73 8.10 20.98
C SER A 21 -49.88 8.20 19.46
N LEU A 22 -49.11 9.08 18.83
CA LEU A 22 -48.75 8.94 17.43
C LEU A 22 -47.88 7.68 17.34
N ALA A 23 -48.54 6.52 17.29
CA ALA A 23 -47.93 5.34 16.73
C ALA A 23 -47.47 5.74 15.33
N ALA A 24 -46.16 5.69 15.08
CA ALA A 24 -45.66 5.73 13.73
C ALA A 24 -46.39 4.62 12.97
N ILE A 25 -47.29 5.01 12.06
CA ILE A 25 -47.94 4.07 11.15
C ILE A 25 -46.81 3.62 10.22
N ALA A 26 -46.18 2.50 10.57
CA ALA A 26 -45.36 1.77 9.62
C ALA A 26 -46.26 1.42 8.44
N GLN A 27 -45.80 1.73 7.22
CA GLN A 27 -46.46 1.31 5.98
C GLN A 27 -46.24 -0.20 5.79
N ASP A 28 -46.84 -1.04 6.64
CA ASP A 28 -46.87 -2.50 6.47
C ASP A 28 -48.04 -2.90 5.56
N THR A 29 -48.02 -2.41 4.33
CA THR A 29 -48.81 -3.03 3.26
C THR A 29 -47.81 -3.53 2.24
N GLU A 30 -47.52 -4.83 2.26
CA GLU A 30 -46.66 -5.47 1.25
C GLU A 30 -47.34 -5.29 -0.12
N LEU A 31 -46.79 -4.36 -0.92
CA LEU A 31 -47.32 -4.03 -2.26
C LEU A 31 -47.03 -5.15 -3.27
N ILE A 32 -45.99 -5.95 -3.03
CA ILE A 32 -45.55 -7.09 -3.84
C ILE A 32 -44.96 -8.16 -2.92
N ALA A 33 -44.89 -9.41 -3.41
CA ALA A 33 -44.25 -10.50 -2.68
C ALA A 33 -42.75 -10.19 -2.47
N PRO A 34 -42.21 -10.33 -1.24
CA PRO A 34 -40.80 -10.08 -0.94
C PRO A 34 -39.82 -10.84 -1.86
N GLU A 35 -40.17 -12.05 -2.29
CA GLU A 35 -39.33 -12.86 -3.19
C GLU A 35 -39.22 -12.24 -4.59
N VAL A 36 -40.28 -11.57 -5.06
CA VAL A 36 -40.29 -10.88 -6.36
C VAL A 36 -39.44 -9.62 -6.30
N GLU A 37 -39.48 -8.91 -5.18
CA GLU A 37 -38.64 -7.74 -4.93
C GLU A 37 -37.16 -8.14 -4.87
N ALA A 38 -36.82 -9.13 -4.02
CA ALA A 38 -35.47 -9.64 -3.85
C ALA A 38 -34.89 -10.16 -5.16
N ALA A 39 -35.63 -11.01 -5.90
CA ALA A 39 -35.16 -11.53 -7.19
C ALA A 39 -34.88 -10.43 -8.22
N ARG A 40 -35.68 -9.35 -8.23
CA ARG A 40 -35.44 -8.19 -9.10
C ARG A 40 -34.17 -7.44 -8.69
N THR A 41 -33.97 -7.25 -7.38
CA THR A 41 -32.80 -6.55 -6.82
C THR A 41 -31.52 -7.35 -7.07
N ASP A 42 -31.52 -8.66 -6.83
CA ASP A 42 -30.39 -9.56 -7.11
C ASP A 42 -30.05 -9.58 -8.61
N ALA A 43 -31.06 -9.64 -9.48
CA ALA A 43 -30.85 -9.60 -10.93
C ALA A 43 -30.23 -8.27 -11.38
N TYR A 44 -30.60 -7.15 -10.74
CA TYR A 44 -30.02 -5.85 -11.05
C TYR A 44 -28.60 -5.69 -10.51
N GLU A 45 -28.32 -6.16 -9.28
CA GLU A 45 -26.96 -6.24 -8.74
C GLU A 45 -26.05 -7.02 -9.70
N GLN A 46 -26.48 -8.20 -10.16
CA GLN A 46 -25.70 -9.00 -11.09
C GLN A 46 -25.46 -8.29 -12.43
N GLN A 47 -26.42 -7.52 -12.94
CA GLN A 47 -26.24 -6.68 -14.14
C GLN A 47 -25.18 -5.60 -13.92
N LEU A 48 -25.20 -4.93 -12.77
CA LEU A 48 -24.22 -3.90 -12.42
C LEU A 48 -22.82 -4.50 -12.28
N GLU A 49 -22.68 -5.63 -11.59
CA GLU A 49 -21.42 -6.35 -11.49
C GLU A 49 -20.89 -6.77 -12.86
N ASN A 50 -21.74 -7.32 -13.73
CA ASN A 50 -21.36 -7.73 -15.08
C ASN A 50 -20.90 -6.54 -15.92
N TYR A 51 -21.64 -5.43 -15.88
CA TYR A 51 -21.30 -4.20 -16.59
C TYR A 51 -19.93 -3.65 -16.13
N LEU A 52 -19.70 -3.57 -14.82
CA LEU A 52 -18.44 -3.08 -14.27
C LEU A 52 -17.28 -4.05 -14.52
N ARG A 53 -17.51 -5.37 -14.41
CA ARG A 53 -16.50 -6.39 -14.73
C ARG A 53 -16.12 -6.38 -16.21
N HIS A 54 -17.08 -6.21 -17.12
CA HIS A 54 -16.80 -6.06 -18.56
C HIS A 54 -15.85 -4.88 -18.79
N PHE A 55 -16.13 -3.73 -18.19
CA PHE A 55 -15.23 -2.57 -18.24
C PHE A 55 -13.86 -2.87 -17.60
N LEU A 56 -13.80 -3.40 -16.38
CA LEU A 56 -12.54 -3.58 -15.63
C LEU A 56 -11.64 -4.69 -16.18
N VAL A 57 -12.20 -5.70 -16.84
CA VAL A 57 -11.47 -6.91 -17.25
C VAL A 57 -11.43 -7.05 -18.77
N GLU A 58 -12.57 -7.13 -19.43
CA GLU A 58 -12.67 -7.45 -20.86
C GLU A 58 -12.20 -6.30 -21.74
N GLU A 59 -12.58 -5.07 -21.41
CA GLU A 59 -12.19 -3.87 -22.17
C GLU A 59 -10.79 -3.35 -21.79
N TYR A 60 -10.16 -3.90 -20.75
CA TYR A 60 -8.95 -3.33 -20.15
C TYR A 60 -7.82 -3.15 -21.15
N GLU A 61 -7.44 -4.20 -21.89
CA GLU A 61 -6.30 -4.17 -22.80
C GLU A 61 -6.48 -3.10 -23.89
N ALA A 62 -7.67 -3.04 -24.49
CA ALA A 62 -7.99 -2.07 -25.54
C ALA A 62 -8.07 -0.64 -25.01
N ARG A 63 -8.48 -0.45 -23.75
CA ARG A 63 -8.53 0.85 -23.08
C ARG A 63 -7.13 1.32 -22.67
N ALA A 64 -6.39 0.50 -21.92
CA ALA A 64 -5.06 0.80 -21.43
C ALA A 64 -4.09 1.08 -22.59
N ALA A 65 -4.12 0.29 -23.67
CA ALA A 65 -3.23 0.49 -24.84
C ALA A 65 -3.34 1.90 -25.47
N LYS A 66 -4.48 2.60 -25.32
CA LYS A 66 -4.68 3.96 -25.83
C LYS A 66 -4.11 5.04 -24.90
N LEU A 67 -3.84 4.70 -23.64
CA LEU A 67 -3.42 5.61 -22.58
C LEU A 67 -1.91 5.54 -22.30
N TRP A 68 -1.22 4.55 -22.87
CA TRP A 68 0.22 4.35 -22.75
C TRP A 68 0.96 4.71 -24.03
N ASN A 69 2.07 5.45 -23.89
CA ASN A 69 2.99 5.76 -24.98
C ASN A 69 4.43 5.45 -24.56
N ARG A 70 4.74 4.17 -24.36
CA ARG A 70 6.04 3.71 -23.84
C ARG A 70 7.10 3.72 -24.94
N ASP A 71 8.07 4.62 -24.84
CA ASP A 71 9.24 4.69 -25.74
C ASP A 71 10.40 3.87 -25.17
N TYR A 72 10.68 2.73 -25.78
CA TYR A 72 11.74 1.82 -25.34
C TYR A 72 13.11 2.07 -26.00
N SER A 73 13.30 3.19 -26.70
CA SER A 73 14.58 3.49 -27.36
C SER A 73 15.75 3.68 -26.39
N SER A 74 15.47 4.07 -25.15
CA SER A 74 16.45 4.16 -24.05
C SER A 74 15.71 4.29 -22.71
N PRO A 75 16.38 4.01 -21.57
CA PRO A 75 15.81 4.28 -20.25
C PRO A 75 15.30 5.72 -20.07
N ALA A 76 16.09 6.71 -20.53
CA ALA A 76 15.72 8.12 -20.44
C ALA A 76 14.53 8.49 -21.35
N ALA A 77 14.40 7.84 -22.51
CA ALA A 77 13.25 8.02 -23.38
C ALA A 77 11.98 7.42 -22.76
N LEU A 78 12.07 6.23 -22.19
CA LEU A 78 10.95 5.60 -21.48
C LEU A 78 10.48 6.51 -20.35
N GLU A 79 11.40 6.95 -19.49
CA GLU A 79 11.09 7.82 -18.36
C GLU A 79 10.37 9.10 -18.80
N ARG A 80 10.81 9.75 -19.90
CA ARG A 80 10.14 10.92 -20.47
C ARG A 80 8.75 10.59 -21.02
N SER A 81 8.62 9.48 -21.74
CA SER A 81 7.41 9.09 -22.45
C SER A 81 6.27 8.71 -21.51
N VAL A 82 6.58 8.14 -20.34
CA VAL A 82 5.60 7.72 -19.33
C VAL A 82 5.33 8.77 -18.24
N ARG A 83 5.90 9.98 -18.33
CA ARG A 83 5.63 11.06 -17.36
C ARG A 83 4.13 11.36 -17.17
N PRO A 84 3.29 11.42 -18.23
CA PRO A 84 1.85 11.60 -18.06
C PRO A 84 1.20 10.45 -17.28
N ASN A 85 1.60 9.20 -17.54
CA ASN A 85 1.12 8.04 -16.79
C ASN A 85 1.57 8.10 -15.32
N ARG A 86 2.80 8.51 -15.04
CA ARG A 86 3.29 8.69 -13.66
C ARG A 86 2.47 9.74 -12.89
N ARG A 87 2.07 10.84 -13.53
CA ARG A 87 1.18 11.85 -12.93
C ARG A 87 -0.21 11.30 -12.64
N ARG A 88 -0.80 10.54 -13.56
CA ARG A 88 -2.10 9.89 -13.31
C ARG A 88 -2.01 8.79 -12.25
N TRP A 89 -0.85 8.12 -12.14
CA TRP A 89 -0.58 7.22 -11.02
C TRP A 89 -0.51 7.95 -9.68
N GLU A 90 0.14 9.12 -9.66
CA GLU A 90 0.12 10.03 -8.50
C GLU A 90 -1.32 10.45 -8.17
N GLU A 91 -2.17 10.73 -9.16
CA GLU A 91 -3.60 11.01 -8.95
C GLU A 91 -4.36 9.81 -8.35
N VAL A 92 -4.05 8.56 -8.73
CA VAL A 92 -4.68 7.37 -8.11
C VAL A 92 -4.38 7.30 -6.61
N LEU A 93 -3.13 7.57 -6.20
CA LEU A 93 -2.77 7.60 -4.78
C LEU A 93 -3.18 8.91 -4.11
N SER A 94 -3.32 10.00 -4.86
CA SER A 94 -3.66 11.35 -4.38
C SER A 94 -2.90 11.74 -3.10
N PRO A 95 -1.54 11.70 -3.11
CA PRO A 95 -0.74 12.01 -1.93
C PRO A 95 -1.03 13.46 -1.48
N PRO A 96 -1.34 13.68 -0.19
CA PRO A 96 -1.64 15.02 0.30
C PRO A 96 -0.36 15.83 0.54
N VAL A 97 -0.50 17.14 0.63
CA VAL A 97 0.61 17.99 1.09
C VAL A 97 0.69 17.92 2.61
N LEU A 98 1.78 17.34 3.12
CA LEU A 98 2.15 17.42 4.54
C LEU A 98 3.40 18.31 4.67
N SER A 99 3.63 18.87 5.86
CA SER A 99 4.78 19.74 6.11
C SER A 99 5.36 19.47 7.48
N LYS A 100 6.70 19.45 7.57
CA LYS A 100 7.43 19.27 8.83
C LYS A 100 7.13 20.44 9.76
N THR A 101 6.70 20.14 10.97
CA THR A 101 6.43 21.15 12.01
C THR A 101 7.39 21.06 13.19
N GLY A 102 8.32 20.11 13.16
CA GLY A 102 9.36 19.92 14.16
C GLY A 102 10.56 19.16 13.59
N PRO A 103 11.66 19.04 14.36
CA PRO A 103 12.81 18.23 13.98
C PRO A 103 12.45 16.74 13.99
N LEU A 104 13.28 15.93 13.32
CA LEU A 104 13.27 14.49 13.49
C LEU A 104 13.80 14.14 14.89
N GLU A 105 12.96 13.53 15.71
CA GLU A 105 13.34 13.02 17.03
C GLU A 105 13.73 11.55 16.95
N THR A 106 14.75 11.17 17.70
CA THR A 106 15.30 9.81 17.75
C THR A 106 15.36 9.34 19.20
N LYS A 107 14.88 8.14 19.49
CA LYS A 107 14.94 7.51 20.82
C LYS A 107 15.47 6.09 20.73
N PRO A 108 16.32 5.62 21.65
CA PRO A 108 16.73 4.21 21.69
C PRO A 108 15.52 3.28 21.76
N TYR A 109 15.51 2.24 20.92
CA TYR A 109 14.42 1.29 20.79
C TYR A 109 14.96 -0.12 20.52
N PRO A 110 15.46 -0.83 21.54
CA PRO A 110 16.08 -2.14 21.36
C PRO A 110 15.05 -3.20 20.92
N LEU A 111 15.39 -3.96 19.89
CA LEU A 111 14.59 -5.05 19.33
C LEU A 111 15.31 -6.39 19.52
N GLY A 112 15.15 -6.96 20.71
CA GLY A 112 15.90 -8.16 21.10
C GLY A 112 17.40 -7.85 21.16
N GLN A 113 18.18 -8.43 20.25
CA GLN A 113 19.62 -8.18 20.15
C GLN A 113 19.97 -7.00 19.24
N VAL A 114 19.03 -6.51 18.43
CA VAL A 114 19.25 -5.40 17.51
C VAL A 114 19.16 -4.08 18.26
N GLN A 115 20.20 -3.26 18.17
CA GLN A 115 20.17 -1.87 18.62
C GLN A 115 19.51 -1.03 17.54
N ALA A 116 18.29 -0.58 17.80
CA ALA A 116 17.54 0.26 16.88
C ALA A 116 17.09 1.56 17.56
N GLU A 117 16.55 2.45 16.75
CA GLU A 117 16.07 3.76 17.13
C GLU A 117 14.62 3.93 16.68
N TRP A 118 13.76 4.46 17.54
CA TRP A 118 12.43 4.93 17.15
C TRP A 118 12.52 6.37 16.70
N LEU A 119 12.09 6.61 15.47
CA LEU A 119 12.01 7.92 14.84
C LEU A 119 10.61 8.49 15.01
N THR A 120 10.53 9.78 15.33
CA THR A 120 9.26 10.53 15.33
C THR A 120 9.48 11.87 14.63
N LEU A 121 8.74 12.11 13.56
CA LEU A 121 8.76 13.36 12.80
C LEU A 121 7.37 14.01 12.82
N PRO A 122 7.21 15.18 13.45
CA PRO A 122 5.97 15.94 13.42
C PRO A 122 5.66 16.49 12.01
N LEU A 123 4.48 16.17 11.49
CA LEU A 123 3.95 16.62 10.20
C LEU A 123 2.61 17.38 10.38
N GLY A 124 2.62 18.39 11.26
CA GLY A 124 1.41 19.08 11.70
C GLY A 124 0.69 18.32 12.81
N ILE A 125 -0.55 17.93 12.57
CA ILE A 125 -1.37 17.13 13.51
C ILE A 125 -1.14 15.62 13.36
N LEU A 126 -0.29 15.22 12.42
CA LEU A 126 0.13 13.83 12.18
C LEU A 126 1.62 13.67 12.53
N THR A 127 2.03 12.41 12.68
CA THR A 127 3.43 12.02 12.82
C THR A 127 3.82 11.03 11.73
N ALA A 128 5.05 11.11 11.26
CA ALA A 128 5.71 10.00 10.57
C ALA A 128 6.65 9.32 11.57
N GLU A 129 6.52 8.00 11.70
CA GLU A 129 7.24 7.20 12.69
C GLU A 129 7.81 5.95 12.04
N ALA A 130 8.98 5.53 12.51
CA ALA A 130 9.67 4.36 11.98
C ALA A 130 10.69 3.81 12.99
N VAL A 131 11.04 2.55 12.82
CA VAL A 131 12.26 1.98 13.39
C VAL A 131 13.41 2.22 12.41
N LEU A 132 14.56 2.67 12.91
CA LEU A 132 15.82 2.74 12.16
C LEU A 132 16.86 1.86 12.85
N ALA A 133 17.51 0.97 12.10
CA ALA A 133 18.60 0.15 12.62
C ALA A 133 19.77 0.11 11.63
N PHE A 134 20.97 0.03 12.17
CA PHE A 134 22.21 -0.01 11.40
C PHE A 134 22.93 -1.34 11.58
N PRO A 135 23.60 -1.86 10.54
CA PRO A 135 24.46 -3.02 10.67
C PRO A 135 25.71 -2.67 11.48
N GLU A 136 26.38 -3.69 12.03
CA GLU A 136 27.64 -3.49 12.74
C GLU A 136 28.69 -2.85 11.82
N GLY A 137 29.45 -1.89 12.35
CA GLY A 137 30.50 -1.18 11.61
C GLY A 137 30.05 -0.01 10.73
N ALA A 138 28.72 0.22 10.57
CA ALA A 138 28.23 1.39 9.85
C ALA A 138 28.74 2.70 10.48
N SER A 139 29.42 3.51 9.68
CA SER A 139 30.07 4.74 10.14
C SER A 139 30.13 5.77 9.02
N LYS A 140 30.51 7.01 9.33
CA LYS A 140 30.75 8.04 8.31
C LYS A 140 31.82 7.63 7.29
N GLN A 141 32.81 6.84 7.70
CA GLN A 141 33.90 6.36 6.85
C GLN A 141 33.50 5.13 6.04
N GLN A 142 32.46 4.43 6.47
CA GLN A 142 31.93 3.23 5.84
C GLN A 142 30.39 3.35 5.73
N PRO A 143 29.89 4.26 4.88
CA PRO A 143 28.46 4.44 4.71
C PRO A 143 27.83 3.21 4.05
N VAL A 144 26.66 2.81 4.54
CA VAL A 144 25.96 1.61 4.12
C VAL A 144 24.69 1.94 3.32
N PRO A 145 24.25 1.05 2.41
CA PRO A 145 22.96 1.19 1.74
C PRO A 145 21.80 1.12 2.75
N LEU A 146 20.69 1.78 2.42
CA LEU A 146 19.46 1.79 3.21
C LEU A 146 18.37 0.98 2.52
N ILE A 147 17.68 0.08 3.24
CA ILE A 147 16.45 -0.56 2.75
C ILE A 147 15.25 -0.06 3.55
N ILE A 148 14.25 0.46 2.84
CA ILE A 148 12.91 0.69 3.41
C ILE A 148 12.21 -0.67 3.50
N VAL A 149 11.94 -1.12 4.72
CA VAL A 149 11.29 -2.40 5.02
C VAL A 149 9.83 -2.12 5.34
N GLN A 150 8.91 -2.50 4.46
CA GLN A 150 7.48 -2.29 4.70
C GLN A 150 6.79 -3.59 5.12
N HIS A 151 6.22 -3.57 6.33
CA HIS A 151 5.51 -4.72 6.90
C HIS A 151 4.10 -4.89 6.30
N GLY A 152 3.55 -6.11 6.44
CA GLY A 152 2.19 -6.44 5.98
C GLY A 152 1.07 -5.91 6.87
N ILE A 153 -0.19 -6.14 6.46
CA ILE A 153 -1.38 -5.63 7.14
C ILE A 153 -1.59 -6.18 8.55
N GLY A 154 -1.10 -7.41 8.80
CA GLY A 154 -1.18 -8.07 10.10
C GLY A 154 -0.02 -7.75 11.04
N SER A 155 0.90 -6.88 10.63
CA SER A 155 2.22 -6.69 11.24
C SER A 155 2.43 -5.27 11.75
N THR A 156 3.57 -5.06 12.39
CA THR A 156 4.06 -3.78 12.93
C THR A 156 5.56 -3.64 12.62
N PRO A 157 6.20 -2.48 12.88
CA PRO A 157 7.64 -2.30 12.62
C PRO A 157 8.57 -3.31 13.29
N GLU A 158 8.13 -3.98 14.36
CA GLU A 158 8.91 -4.98 15.07
C GLU A 158 8.86 -6.37 14.40
N THR A 159 7.78 -6.67 13.66
CA THR A 159 7.55 -8.00 13.08
C THR A 159 8.66 -8.45 12.12
N PRO A 160 9.22 -7.61 11.23
CA PRO A 160 10.33 -8.00 10.34
C PRO A 160 11.64 -8.41 11.05
N PHE A 161 11.74 -8.26 12.38
CA PHE A 161 12.90 -8.65 13.18
C PHE A 161 12.72 -9.99 13.93
N THR A 162 11.51 -10.56 13.95
CA THR A 162 11.19 -11.75 14.75
C THR A 162 11.24 -13.06 13.95
N ALA A 163 11.73 -14.13 14.58
CA ALA A 163 11.77 -15.48 14.01
C ALA A 163 10.37 -16.05 13.74
N GLY A 164 10.15 -16.57 12.52
CA GLY A 164 8.90 -17.20 12.10
C GLY A 164 7.80 -16.20 11.70
N ALA A 165 7.02 -16.59 10.67
CA ALA A 165 6.01 -15.81 9.94
C ALA A 165 6.52 -14.43 9.45
N TYR A 166 6.74 -14.29 8.13
CA TYR A 166 7.32 -13.07 7.52
C TYR A 166 8.80 -12.85 7.87
N HIS A 167 9.51 -13.99 7.97
CA HIS A 167 10.95 -14.23 7.87
C HIS A 167 11.83 -13.01 8.05
N GLU A 168 12.19 -12.65 9.29
CA GLU A 168 13.38 -11.90 9.74
C GLU A 168 14.12 -11.03 8.70
N TYR A 169 13.45 -10.40 7.73
CA TYR A 169 14.12 -9.94 6.52
C TYR A 169 14.82 -8.62 6.80
N ALA A 170 14.32 -7.84 7.77
CA ALA A 170 15.05 -6.71 8.32
C ALA A 170 16.35 -7.17 9.02
N LYS A 171 16.33 -8.31 9.72
CA LYS A 171 17.53 -8.87 10.36
C LYS A 171 18.49 -9.47 9.33
N GLY A 172 18.00 -10.21 8.34
CA GLY A 172 18.82 -10.71 7.23
C GLY A 172 19.49 -9.60 6.42
N LEU A 173 18.80 -8.46 6.27
CA LEU A 173 19.37 -7.25 5.68
C LEU A 173 20.47 -6.62 6.56
N LEU A 174 20.24 -6.52 7.87
CA LEU A 174 21.27 -6.05 8.81
C LEU A 174 22.51 -6.95 8.78
N ASP A 175 22.33 -8.27 8.81
CA ASP A 175 23.42 -9.26 8.75
C ASP A 175 24.19 -9.17 7.42
N ALA A 176 23.52 -8.74 6.34
CA ALA A 176 24.11 -8.51 5.02
C ALA A 176 24.72 -7.11 4.82
N GLY A 177 24.73 -6.26 5.85
CA GLY A 177 25.37 -4.94 5.80
C GLY A 177 24.50 -3.80 5.28
N PHE A 178 23.17 -3.97 5.29
CA PHE A 178 22.21 -2.90 5.01
C PHE A 178 21.70 -2.25 6.28
N ALA A 179 21.57 -0.92 6.29
CA ALA A 179 20.70 -0.26 7.25
C ALA A 179 19.23 -0.50 6.86
N VAL A 180 18.33 -0.51 7.85
CA VAL A 180 16.90 -0.70 7.63
C VAL A 180 16.09 0.44 8.24
N LEU A 181 15.17 0.99 7.45
CA LEU A 181 14.13 1.91 7.91
C LEU A 181 12.79 1.17 7.81
N VAL A 182 12.07 1.04 8.92
CA VAL A 182 10.80 0.30 8.99
C VAL A 182 9.67 1.25 9.37
N PRO A 183 8.99 1.88 8.39
CA PRO A 183 7.92 2.83 8.67
C PRO A 183 6.71 2.19 9.33
N MET A 184 6.09 2.92 10.26
CA MET A 184 4.85 2.50 10.90
C MET A 184 3.65 2.80 10.00
N ASN A 185 3.02 1.73 9.50
CA ASN A 185 1.74 1.80 8.82
C ASN A 185 0.62 1.17 9.65
N LEU A 186 -0.62 1.54 9.33
CA LEU A 186 -1.78 1.02 10.06
C LEU A 186 -1.92 -0.49 9.86
N ARG A 187 -1.92 -1.20 10.99
CA ARG A 187 -2.26 -2.62 11.09
C ARG A 187 -3.77 -2.82 11.02
N SER A 188 -4.19 -3.99 10.53
CA SER A 188 -5.55 -4.54 10.43
C SER A 188 -6.41 -3.96 9.31
N VAL A 189 -7.19 -4.84 8.68
CA VAL A 189 -8.19 -4.50 7.66
C VAL A 189 -9.22 -3.52 8.21
N GLU A 190 -9.72 -3.72 9.43
CA GLU A 190 -10.76 -2.87 10.02
C GLU A 190 -10.31 -1.41 10.16
N ARG A 191 -9.13 -1.17 10.77
CA ARG A 191 -8.61 0.19 10.94
C ARG A 191 -8.31 0.85 9.60
N ARG A 192 -7.75 0.09 8.65
CA ARG A 192 -7.46 0.58 7.30
C ARG A 192 -8.72 0.94 6.53
N ASN A 193 -9.74 0.08 6.53
CA ASN A 193 -11.03 0.39 5.89
C ASN A 193 -11.64 1.65 6.49
N ASN A 194 -11.64 1.78 7.82
CA ASN A 194 -12.18 2.97 8.48
C ASN A 194 -11.46 4.26 8.03
N VAL A 195 -10.12 4.26 8.05
CA VAL A 195 -9.34 5.43 7.64
C VAL A 195 -9.45 5.70 6.15
N GLU A 196 -9.45 4.67 5.30
CA GLU A 196 -9.59 4.83 3.86
C GLU A 196 -10.91 5.50 3.48
N ARG A 197 -12.02 5.20 4.17
CA ARG A 197 -13.30 5.89 3.93
C ARG A 197 -13.18 7.39 4.15
N TYR A 198 -12.52 7.82 5.23
CA TYR A 198 -12.24 9.24 5.47
C TYR A 198 -11.30 9.83 4.41
N ALA A 199 -10.26 9.08 4.02
CA ALA A 199 -9.32 9.51 3.00
C ALA A 199 -10.03 9.80 1.67
N ARG A 200 -10.91 8.90 1.23
CA ARG A 200 -11.69 9.07 -0.01
C ARG A 200 -12.62 10.27 0.03
N LEU A 201 -13.30 10.51 1.16
CA LEU A 201 -14.13 11.70 1.35
C LEU A 201 -13.29 12.99 1.28
N ALA A 202 -12.05 12.93 1.74
CA ALA A 202 -11.11 14.05 1.69
C ALA A 202 -10.37 14.18 0.34
N GLY A 203 -10.65 13.34 -0.65
CA GLY A 203 -9.99 13.38 -1.95
C GLY A 203 -8.52 12.91 -1.92
N THR A 204 -8.19 12.01 -1.00
CA THR A 204 -6.87 11.37 -0.88
C THR A 204 -7.01 9.86 -0.69
N SER A 205 -5.91 9.14 -0.48
CA SER A 205 -5.91 7.72 -0.12
C SER A 205 -4.96 7.46 1.05
N LEU A 206 -5.22 6.40 1.82
CA LEU A 206 -4.31 5.97 2.88
C LEU A 206 -2.88 5.65 2.35
N PRO A 207 -2.67 4.90 1.26
CA PRO A 207 -1.31 4.70 0.73
C PRO A 207 -0.66 6.00 0.22
N GLY A 208 -1.43 7.01 -0.20
CA GLY A 208 -0.92 8.34 -0.53
C GLY A 208 -0.42 9.11 0.70
N ILE A 209 -1.17 9.08 1.81
CA ILE A 209 -0.73 9.64 3.10
C ILE A 209 0.55 8.93 3.58
N GLU A 210 0.57 7.61 3.51
CA GLU A 210 1.73 6.80 3.94
C GLU A 210 2.96 7.04 3.08
N LEU A 211 2.81 7.22 1.77
CA LEU A 211 3.90 7.63 0.88
C LEU A 211 4.55 8.93 1.38
N VAL A 212 3.76 9.98 1.59
CA VAL A 212 4.29 11.29 2.00
C VAL A 212 4.96 11.24 3.37
N ARG A 213 4.43 10.43 4.31
CA ARG A 213 5.08 10.17 5.60
C ARG A 213 6.46 9.53 5.41
N VAL A 214 6.58 8.53 4.54
CA VAL A 214 7.86 7.88 4.24
C VAL A 214 8.83 8.83 3.53
N GLN A 215 8.36 9.63 2.57
CA GLN A 215 9.20 10.61 1.87
C GLN A 215 9.85 11.60 2.85
N HIS A 216 9.09 12.10 3.83
CA HIS A 216 9.61 13.00 4.85
C HIS A 216 10.54 12.35 5.86
N LEU A 217 10.30 11.08 6.23
CA LEU A 217 11.27 10.30 7.01
C LEU A 217 12.57 10.16 6.24
N LEU A 218 12.50 9.83 4.95
CA LEU A 218 13.67 9.65 4.09
C LEU A 218 14.51 10.93 4.01
N ASP A 219 13.88 12.10 3.89
CA ASP A 219 14.61 13.39 3.90
C ASP A 219 15.47 13.58 5.15
N GLY A 220 14.98 13.12 6.31
CA GLY A 220 15.69 13.27 7.58
C GLY A 220 16.72 12.16 7.80
N VAL A 221 16.35 10.92 7.46
CA VAL A 221 17.20 9.73 7.63
C VAL A 221 18.42 9.79 6.72
N LEU A 222 18.26 10.19 5.45
CA LEU A 222 19.38 10.27 4.50
C LEU A 222 20.38 11.40 4.81
N ALA A 223 20.09 12.29 5.76
CA ALA A 223 21.08 13.24 6.26
C ALA A 223 22.12 12.60 7.21
N ASP A 224 21.87 11.37 7.69
CA ASP A 224 22.83 10.62 8.50
C ASP A 224 24.00 10.13 7.63
N GLN A 225 25.21 10.56 7.97
CA GLN A 225 26.43 10.26 7.18
C GLN A 225 26.87 8.80 7.24
N ARG A 226 26.22 7.96 8.06
CA ARG A 226 26.38 6.50 8.05
C ARG A 226 25.64 5.85 6.88
N LEU A 227 24.75 6.57 6.21
CA LEU A 227 24.00 6.09 5.06
C LEU A 227 24.57 6.63 3.76
N ASP A 228 24.44 5.84 2.71
CA ASP A 228 24.69 6.26 1.34
C ASP A 228 23.37 6.60 0.65
N GLU A 229 23.12 7.89 0.43
CA GLU A 229 21.88 8.38 -0.18
C GLU A 229 21.67 7.91 -1.64
N ALA A 230 22.74 7.48 -2.32
CA ALA A 230 22.63 6.94 -3.67
C ALA A 230 22.16 5.49 -3.69
N ARG A 231 22.22 4.78 -2.55
CA ARG A 231 21.98 3.34 -2.45
C ARG A 231 20.80 3.03 -1.52
N VAL A 232 19.61 3.43 -1.96
CA VAL A 232 18.35 3.17 -1.25
C VAL A 232 17.54 2.09 -1.97
N GLY A 233 17.10 1.06 -1.25
CA GLY A 233 16.18 0.04 -1.75
C GLY A 233 14.88 0.02 -0.98
N MET A 234 13.92 -0.79 -1.43
CA MET A 234 12.69 -1.06 -0.70
C MET A 234 12.32 -2.53 -0.80
N TRP A 235 11.94 -3.13 0.32
CA TRP A 235 11.39 -4.47 0.38
C TRP A 235 10.12 -4.46 1.21
N GLY A 236 9.01 -4.86 0.62
CA GLY A 236 7.80 -5.09 1.38
C GLY A 236 7.11 -6.39 1.04
N VAL A 237 6.31 -6.84 2.01
CA VAL A 237 5.62 -8.13 1.95
C VAL A 237 4.11 -7.90 2.14
N SER A 238 3.28 -8.51 1.27
CA SER A 238 1.82 -8.32 1.25
C SER A 238 1.43 -6.87 1.08
N LEU A 239 0.75 -6.25 2.04
CA LEU A 239 0.48 -4.81 2.01
C LEU A 239 1.77 -3.97 1.90
N GLY A 240 2.90 -4.46 2.40
CA GLY A 240 4.20 -3.83 2.13
C GLY A 240 4.67 -4.04 0.69
N GLY A 241 4.32 -5.17 0.06
CA GLY A 241 4.54 -5.41 -1.36
C GLY A 241 3.71 -4.46 -2.22
N MET A 242 2.46 -4.17 -1.81
CA MET A 242 1.66 -3.08 -2.39
C MET A 242 2.41 -1.77 -2.32
N ALA A 243 2.84 -1.37 -1.11
CA ALA A 243 3.56 -0.13 -0.91
C ALA A 243 4.81 -0.05 -1.79
N THR A 244 5.58 -1.14 -1.91
CA THR A 244 6.77 -1.20 -2.77
C THR A 244 6.41 -0.95 -4.23
N LEU A 245 5.43 -1.68 -4.77
CA LEU A 245 4.98 -1.53 -6.15
C LEU A 245 4.37 -0.15 -6.43
N PHE A 246 3.68 0.43 -5.44
CA PHE A 246 2.94 1.68 -5.58
C PHE A 246 3.82 2.91 -5.42
N TRP A 247 4.78 2.86 -4.51
CA TRP A 247 5.62 3.99 -4.13
C TRP A 247 6.87 4.11 -4.99
N MET A 248 7.45 3.00 -5.47
CA MET A 248 8.60 3.07 -6.37
C MET A 248 8.34 3.98 -7.57
N PRO A 249 7.19 3.93 -8.26
CA PRO A 249 6.86 4.90 -9.30
C PRO A 249 6.88 6.38 -8.86
N LEU A 250 6.69 6.71 -7.59
CA LEU A 250 6.57 8.10 -7.14
C LEU A 250 7.75 8.56 -6.27
N GLU A 251 8.61 7.64 -5.84
CA GLU A 251 9.81 7.90 -5.06
C GLU A 251 11.05 7.41 -5.83
N SER A 252 11.75 8.35 -6.47
CA SER A 252 12.89 8.07 -7.33
C SER A 252 14.19 7.79 -6.58
N ARG A 253 14.23 8.06 -5.26
CA ARG A 253 15.38 7.70 -4.41
C ARG A 253 15.48 6.18 -4.23
N ILE A 254 14.36 5.45 -4.23
CA ILE A 254 14.37 3.98 -4.21
C ILE A 254 14.92 3.47 -5.54
N LYS A 255 16.07 2.80 -5.53
CA LYS A 255 16.83 2.34 -6.69
C LYS A 255 16.60 0.88 -7.04
N ALA A 256 16.20 0.04 -6.09
CA ALA A 256 15.85 -1.37 -6.32
C ALA A 256 14.71 -1.80 -5.39
N GLY A 257 13.86 -2.73 -5.83
CA GLY A 257 12.67 -3.17 -5.10
C GLY A 257 12.50 -4.67 -4.99
N VAL A 258 11.98 -5.16 -3.86
CA VAL A 258 11.50 -6.53 -3.69
C VAL A 258 10.03 -6.51 -3.28
N VAL A 259 9.16 -7.08 -4.13
CA VAL A 259 7.71 -7.16 -3.94
C VAL A 259 7.35 -8.61 -3.61
N SER A 260 7.16 -8.89 -2.32
CA SER A 260 6.81 -10.24 -1.86
C SER A 260 5.31 -10.36 -1.60
N ALA A 261 4.70 -11.46 -2.02
CA ALA A 261 3.33 -11.85 -1.68
C ALA A 261 2.25 -10.77 -1.98
N TRP A 262 2.42 -10.01 -3.07
CA TRP A 262 1.46 -8.99 -3.51
C TRP A 262 1.14 -9.05 -5.00
N PHE A 263 2.18 -9.01 -5.84
CA PHE A 263 2.07 -8.90 -7.31
C PHE A 263 1.20 -10.03 -7.91
N ASN A 264 0.21 -9.68 -8.73
CA ASN A 264 -0.67 -10.66 -9.40
C ASN A 264 -1.43 -10.07 -10.61
N GLU A 265 -2.23 -10.90 -11.30
CA GLU A 265 -3.28 -10.46 -12.25
C GLU A 265 -4.39 -9.73 -11.50
N ARG A 266 -4.15 -8.43 -11.22
CA ARG A 266 -4.94 -7.62 -10.29
C ARG A 266 -6.41 -7.51 -10.68
N ARG A 267 -6.68 -7.48 -11.99
CA ARG A 267 -8.03 -7.48 -12.56
C ARG A 267 -8.84 -8.68 -12.09
N ASN A 268 -8.27 -9.87 -12.19
CA ASN A 268 -8.92 -11.10 -11.77
C ASN A 268 -9.11 -11.12 -10.26
N LYS A 269 -8.05 -10.83 -9.50
CA LYS A 269 -8.06 -10.77 -8.04
C LYS A 269 -9.16 -9.87 -7.47
N MET A 270 -9.46 -8.76 -8.15
CA MET A 270 -10.40 -7.75 -7.65
C MET A 270 -11.81 -7.86 -8.25
N ALA A 271 -11.96 -8.21 -9.53
CA ALA A 271 -13.23 -8.12 -10.25
C ALA A 271 -13.83 -9.48 -10.64
N VAL A 272 -13.07 -10.57 -10.56
CA VAL A 272 -13.51 -11.92 -10.98
C VAL A 272 -13.66 -12.83 -9.75
N PRO A 273 -14.87 -13.29 -9.42
CA PRO A 273 -15.07 -14.31 -8.40
C PRO A 273 -14.37 -15.62 -8.79
N ASP A 274 -13.52 -16.13 -7.91
CA ASP A 274 -12.78 -17.37 -8.11
C ASP A 274 -12.50 -18.04 -6.77
N THR A 275 -12.59 -19.36 -6.70
CA THR A 275 -12.36 -20.12 -5.46
C THR A 275 -10.89 -20.44 -5.21
N ARG A 276 -10.01 -20.21 -6.18
CA ARG A 276 -8.57 -20.50 -6.09
C ARG A 276 -7.80 -19.44 -5.30
N TYR A 277 -8.36 -18.26 -5.12
CA TYR A 277 -7.74 -17.16 -4.39
C TYR A 277 -8.76 -16.43 -3.52
N SER A 278 -8.29 -15.76 -2.48
CA SER A 278 -9.11 -14.81 -1.73
C SER A 278 -9.49 -13.62 -2.63
N SER A 279 -10.71 -13.10 -2.56
CA SER A 279 -11.00 -11.77 -3.13
C SER A 279 -10.84 -10.72 -2.05
N PHE A 280 -10.40 -9.52 -2.42
CA PHE A 280 -10.49 -8.37 -1.52
C PHE A 280 -11.94 -7.94 -1.29
N SER A 281 -12.82 -8.19 -2.26
CA SER A 281 -14.25 -7.92 -2.10
C SER A 281 -14.91 -9.04 -1.29
N PRO A 282 -15.83 -8.74 -0.35
CA PRO A 282 -16.33 -7.41 0.02
C PRO A 282 -15.60 -6.81 1.25
N ARG A 283 -14.55 -7.45 1.78
CA ARG A 283 -14.04 -7.17 3.14
C ARG A 283 -12.92 -6.15 3.21
N GLU A 284 -12.14 -5.99 2.16
CA GLU A 284 -10.89 -5.22 2.14
C GLU A 284 -11.04 -3.96 1.30
N GLU A 285 -12.03 -3.13 1.66
CA GLU A 285 -12.32 -1.84 0.99
C GLU A 285 -11.08 -0.96 0.83
N HIS A 286 -10.13 -1.03 1.77
CA HIS A 286 -8.87 -0.29 1.74
C HIS A 286 -7.99 -0.53 0.50
N ALA A 287 -8.26 -1.57 -0.30
CA ALA A 287 -7.54 -1.88 -1.54
C ALA A 287 -8.22 -1.36 -2.82
N PHE A 288 -9.39 -0.70 -2.72
CA PHE A 288 -10.24 -0.31 -3.87
C PHE A 288 -10.11 1.18 -4.25
N PHE A 289 -9.01 1.59 -4.87
CA PHE A 289 -8.76 3.00 -5.19
C PHE A 289 -9.48 3.46 -6.47
N ASN A 290 -9.86 4.74 -6.53
CA ASN A 290 -10.37 5.34 -7.74
C ASN A 290 -9.27 5.41 -8.81
N GLY A 291 -9.57 4.99 -10.04
CA GLY A 291 -8.59 4.96 -11.14
C GLY A 291 -7.64 3.75 -11.11
N TRP A 292 -7.71 2.90 -10.08
CA TRP A 292 -7.09 1.58 -10.12
C TRP A 292 -7.84 0.69 -11.12
N LEU A 293 -7.13 -0.04 -11.99
CA LEU A 293 -7.69 -0.87 -13.07
C LEU A 293 -8.39 -0.12 -14.22
N THR A 294 -8.30 1.21 -14.28
CA THR A 294 -8.76 1.97 -15.46
C THR A 294 -7.68 2.06 -16.53
N GLU A 295 -6.42 2.26 -16.14
CA GLU A 295 -5.24 2.22 -17.02
C GLU A 295 -4.03 1.50 -16.42
N PHE A 296 -4.10 1.15 -15.13
CA PHE A 296 -3.03 0.52 -14.36
C PHE A 296 -3.49 -0.82 -13.78
N SER A 297 -2.66 -1.84 -14.00
CA SER A 297 -2.62 -3.10 -13.28
C SER A 297 -1.18 -3.29 -12.78
N ASP A 298 -0.92 -4.34 -12.00
CA ASP A 298 0.39 -4.55 -11.38
C ASP A 298 1.53 -4.59 -12.43
N GLU A 299 1.30 -5.25 -13.58
CA GLU A 299 2.25 -5.32 -14.70
C GLU A 299 2.53 -3.95 -15.36
N ASP A 300 1.51 -3.09 -15.44
CA ASP A 300 1.65 -1.75 -16.02
C ASP A 300 2.45 -0.84 -15.10
N LEU A 301 2.28 -0.95 -13.78
CA LEU A 301 3.07 -0.19 -12.81
C LEU A 301 4.56 -0.53 -12.89
N VAL A 302 4.91 -1.78 -13.21
CA VAL A 302 6.30 -2.16 -13.44
C VAL A 302 6.92 -1.30 -14.54
N SER A 303 6.16 -0.94 -15.59
CA SER A 303 6.63 -0.03 -16.65
C SER A 303 7.03 1.38 -16.16
N LEU A 304 6.51 1.80 -15.01
CA LEU A 304 6.88 3.06 -14.35
C LEU A 304 8.08 2.92 -13.41
N ILE A 305 8.53 1.70 -13.11
CA ILE A 305 9.68 1.44 -12.22
C ILE A 305 10.98 1.45 -13.03
N LEU A 306 10.96 1.02 -14.29
CA LEU A 306 12.15 0.97 -15.15
C LEU A 306 12.91 2.30 -15.19
N PRO A 307 14.26 2.25 -15.29
CA PRO A 307 15.10 1.06 -15.47
C PRO A 307 15.59 0.43 -14.14
N ARG A 308 14.92 0.74 -13.02
CA ARG A 308 15.35 0.28 -11.69
C ARG A 308 15.04 -1.20 -11.48
N PRO A 309 15.94 -2.00 -10.89
CA PRO A 309 15.71 -3.42 -10.65
C PRO A 309 14.49 -3.72 -9.78
N LEU A 310 13.76 -4.78 -10.11
CA LEU A 310 12.59 -5.26 -9.36
C LEU A 310 12.56 -6.79 -9.27
N MET A 311 12.51 -7.33 -8.05
CA MET A 311 12.23 -8.75 -7.81
C MET A 311 10.78 -8.93 -7.34
N ILE A 312 10.10 -9.94 -7.87
CA ILE A 312 8.81 -10.41 -7.38
C ILE A 312 9.03 -11.74 -6.67
N GLN A 313 8.42 -11.92 -5.50
CA GLN A 313 8.42 -13.19 -4.77
C GLN A 313 6.99 -13.66 -4.53
N HIS A 314 6.72 -14.93 -4.80
CA HIS A 314 5.39 -15.51 -4.59
C HIS A 314 5.44 -16.99 -4.19
N GLY A 315 4.60 -17.36 -3.22
CA GLY A 315 4.44 -18.73 -2.77
C GLY A 315 3.33 -19.45 -3.54
N LYS A 316 3.59 -20.65 -4.04
CA LYS A 316 2.58 -21.45 -4.75
C LYS A 316 1.41 -21.86 -3.85
N ASN A 317 1.63 -21.93 -2.54
CA ASN A 317 0.60 -22.19 -1.53
C ASN A 317 0.02 -20.91 -0.91
N ASP A 318 0.38 -19.73 -1.41
CA ASP A 318 -0.24 -18.47 -1.02
C ASP A 318 -1.61 -18.34 -1.70
N ASN A 319 -2.68 -18.31 -0.91
CA ASN A 319 -4.03 -18.16 -1.44
C ASN A 319 -4.39 -16.70 -1.76
N ILE A 320 -3.45 -15.75 -1.67
CA ILE A 320 -3.67 -14.38 -2.13
C ILE A 320 -3.81 -14.32 -3.65
N ALA A 321 -3.25 -15.25 -4.42
CA ALA A 321 -3.43 -15.32 -5.86
C ALA A 321 -3.31 -16.75 -6.35
N HIS A 322 -3.86 -17.04 -7.53
CA HIS A 322 -3.56 -18.30 -8.21
C HIS A 322 -2.19 -18.16 -8.87
N TRP A 323 -1.17 -18.85 -8.35
CA TRP A 323 0.23 -18.67 -8.77
C TRP A 323 0.48 -18.74 -10.29
N PRO A 324 -0.23 -19.52 -11.13
CA PRO A 324 -0.06 -19.46 -12.58
C PRO A 324 -0.40 -18.08 -13.16
N GLN A 325 -1.42 -17.40 -12.62
CA GLN A 325 -1.74 -16.02 -13.01
C GLN A 325 -0.64 -15.05 -12.58
N VAL A 326 0.05 -15.30 -11.46
CA VAL A 326 1.22 -14.49 -11.08
C VAL A 326 2.35 -14.61 -12.10
N VAL A 327 2.58 -15.82 -12.63
CA VAL A 327 3.55 -16.05 -13.71
C VAL A 327 3.12 -15.32 -14.98
N GLU A 328 1.85 -15.41 -15.39
CA GLU A 328 1.32 -14.69 -16.56
C GLU A 328 1.50 -13.17 -16.44
N ALA A 329 1.17 -12.58 -15.28
CA ALA A 329 1.38 -11.16 -15.02
C ALA A 329 2.87 -10.79 -15.04
N TYR A 330 3.73 -11.66 -14.50
CA TYR A 330 5.17 -11.45 -14.48
C TYR A 330 5.74 -11.46 -15.91
N GLU A 331 5.32 -12.38 -16.76
CA GLU A 331 5.76 -12.45 -18.16
C GLU A 331 5.41 -11.16 -18.91
N LYS A 332 4.20 -10.61 -18.69
CA LYS A 332 3.80 -9.29 -19.23
C LYS A 332 4.71 -8.17 -18.71
N ALA A 333 5.00 -8.15 -17.42
CA ALA A 333 5.89 -7.16 -16.82
C ALA A 333 7.33 -7.26 -17.32
N ALA A 334 7.84 -8.49 -17.49
CA ALA A 334 9.21 -8.77 -17.93
C ALA A 334 9.46 -8.32 -19.37
N ILE A 335 8.43 -8.32 -20.24
CA ILE A 335 8.52 -7.75 -21.59
C ILE A 335 8.99 -6.29 -21.56
N HIS A 336 8.63 -5.50 -20.54
CA HIS A 336 9.09 -4.11 -20.44
C HIS A 336 10.61 -4.01 -20.29
N TYR A 337 11.23 -4.89 -19.49
CA TYR A 337 12.67 -4.95 -19.30
C TYR A 337 13.39 -5.50 -20.55
N GLN A 338 12.82 -6.54 -21.18
CA GLN A 338 13.32 -7.09 -22.43
C GLN A 338 13.36 -6.04 -23.54
N ARG A 339 12.31 -5.21 -23.65
CA ARG A 339 12.23 -4.14 -24.66
C ARG A 339 13.23 -3.00 -24.42
N LEU A 340 13.69 -2.80 -23.18
CA LEU A 340 14.81 -1.91 -22.85
C LEU A 340 16.19 -2.59 -22.91
N HIS A 341 16.26 -3.86 -23.32
CA HIS A 341 17.50 -4.65 -23.36
C HIS A 341 18.20 -4.80 -22.00
N ILE A 342 17.40 -4.87 -20.92
CA ILE A 342 17.87 -5.09 -19.53
C ILE A 342 17.09 -6.21 -18.82
N PRO A 343 16.92 -7.39 -19.45
CA PRO A 343 16.11 -8.47 -18.90
C PRO A 343 16.60 -8.97 -17.53
N GLU A 344 17.88 -8.79 -17.21
CA GLU A 344 18.49 -9.19 -15.94
C GLU A 344 18.03 -8.35 -14.73
N LYS A 345 17.37 -7.21 -14.95
CA LYS A 345 16.90 -6.31 -13.89
C LYS A 345 15.54 -6.67 -13.32
N ILE A 346 14.88 -7.71 -13.83
CA ILE A 346 13.63 -8.21 -13.27
C ILE A 346 13.73 -9.71 -13.00
N ASP A 347 13.21 -10.14 -11.86
CA ASP A 347 13.24 -11.55 -11.47
C ASP A 347 11.95 -12.00 -10.78
N LEU A 348 11.63 -13.29 -10.88
CA LEU A 348 10.53 -13.95 -10.19
C LEU A 348 11.05 -15.13 -9.37
N VAL A 349 10.97 -15.00 -8.05
CA VAL A 349 11.20 -16.10 -7.11
C VAL A 349 9.86 -16.75 -6.78
N LEU A 350 9.60 -17.89 -7.44
CA LEU A 350 8.45 -18.73 -7.17
C LEU A 350 8.87 -19.87 -6.23
N HIS A 351 8.29 -19.94 -5.04
CA HIS A 351 8.63 -20.94 -4.02
C HIS A 351 7.42 -21.81 -3.64
N GLU A 352 7.67 -22.98 -3.04
CA GLU A 352 6.61 -23.91 -2.60
C GLU A 352 5.90 -23.44 -1.31
N GLY A 353 6.32 -22.33 -0.73
CA GLY A 353 5.78 -21.79 0.51
C GLY A 353 4.43 -21.09 0.38
N GLY A 354 3.97 -20.53 1.50
CA GLY A 354 2.71 -19.79 1.60
C GLY A 354 2.89 -18.27 1.46
N HIS A 355 2.14 -17.52 2.26
CA HIS A 355 2.15 -16.06 2.29
C HIS A 355 3.39 -15.53 3.04
N GLU A 356 4.53 -15.43 2.36
CA GLU A 356 5.81 -15.14 3.01
C GLU A 356 6.86 -14.53 2.06
N ALA A 357 7.97 -14.04 2.61
CA ALA A 357 9.12 -13.53 1.86
C ALA A 357 10.30 -14.49 1.90
N ILE A 358 11.09 -14.54 0.83
CA ILE A 358 12.27 -15.39 0.74
C ILE A 358 13.52 -14.53 0.99
N VAL A 359 14.09 -14.67 2.18
CA VAL A 359 15.13 -13.78 2.71
C VAL A 359 16.41 -13.85 1.88
N ALA A 360 16.93 -15.05 1.64
CA ALA A 360 18.25 -15.20 1.01
C ALA A 360 18.27 -14.61 -0.40
N GLU A 361 17.28 -14.93 -1.22
CA GLU A 361 17.15 -14.46 -2.59
C GLU A 361 16.91 -12.94 -2.66
N GLY A 362 16.06 -12.40 -1.79
CA GLY A 362 15.82 -10.94 -1.76
C GLY A 362 17.02 -10.15 -1.23
N VAL A 363 17.76 -10.66 -0.24
CA VAL A 363 19.02 -10.08 0.22
C VAL A 363 20.04 -10.11 -0.90
N GLN A 364 20.23 -11.26 -1.56
CA GLN A 364 21.18 -11.40 -2.67
C GLN A 364 20.87 -10.41 -3.80
N PHE A 365 19.59 -10.29 -4.18
CA PHE A 365 19.15 -9.34 -5.21
C PHE A 365 19.49 -7.90 -4.84
N LEU A 366 19.19 -7.48 -3.60
CA LEU A 366 19.51 -6.12 -3.15
C LEU A 366 21.03 -5.90 -3.05
N THR A 367 21.79 -6.92 -2.67
CA THR A 367 23.27 -6.88 -2.70
C THR A 367 23.78 -6.65 -4.11
N ASP A 368 23.31 -7.40 -5.09
CA ASP A 368 23.77 -7.29 -6.49
C ASP A 368 23.52 -5.89 -7.07
N TRP A 369 22.40 -5.26 -6.69
CA TRP A 369 21.98 -3.97 -7.26
C TRP A 369 22.36 -2.73 -6.45
N LEU A 370 22.61 -2.87 -5.15
CA LEU A 370 22.89 -1.75 -4.24
C LEU A 370 24.26 -1.82 -3.57
N THR A 371 25.07 -2.85 -3.79
CA THR A 371 26.43 -2.93 -3.22
C THR A 371 27.52 -3.12 -4.24
N ALA A 372 27.19 -3.54 -5.47
CA ALA A 372 28.15 -3.56 -6.55
C ALA A 372 28.67 -2.12 -6.82
N PRO A 373 29.98 -1.91 -6.97
CA PRO A 373 30.51 -0.62 -7.40
C PRO A 373 29.86 -0.25 -8.73
N ASN A 374 29.20 0.92 -8.78
CA ASN A 374 28.40 1.42 -9.90
C ASN A 374 28.86 0.85 -11.25
N ARG A 375 28.08 -0.06 -11.83
CA ARG A 375 28.17 -0.42 -13.25
C ARG A 375 27.55 0.68 -14.13
N GLU A 376 27.80 1.94 -13.79
CA GLU A 376 27.43 3.09 -14.61
C GLU A 376 28.71 3.60 -15.26
N ASN A 377 29.12 2.93 -16.35
CA ASN A 377 29.99 3.43 -17.43
C ASN A 377 30.24 2.32 -18.48
N GLU A 378 29.20 1.64 -18.96
CA GLU A 378 29.23 0.94 -20.25
C GLU A 378 27.99 1.27 -21.07
#